data_AF-A0A350XC04-F1
#
_entry.id   AF-A0A350XC04-F1
#
_cell.length_a   1.000
_cell.length_b   1.000
_cell.length_c   1.000
_cell.angle_alpha   90.00
_cell.angle_beta   90.00
_cell.angle_gamma   90.00
#
_symmetry.space_group_name_H-M   'P 1'
#
loop_
_entity.id
_entity.type
_entity.pdbx_description
1 polymer ?
#
loop_
_entity_poly.entity_id
_entity_poly.type
_entity_poly.pdbx_seq_one_letter_code
_entity_poly.pdbx_strand_id
1 'polypeptide(L)'
;MLSEAQQWQQFVTALQTDILPIYAQHEDEFDYPRIHGRLHICRSIILAECMATIYSEFAEVDRFAIRYAVAFHDSGRQGNGIDVWEADSAANCYTYLQQKLLIDQPRAQYISQFIVKKETLVDINEQIAHDADVLEIMRLTGIKGFKPFYLQFGKDFPALRELKETLINQAWQLIDISEQIKGRLSPSTYLQDLIILAQAYPLLASNLKSVT
;
A
#
# COMPACT_ATOMS: atom_id res chain seq x y z
N MET A 1 -14.89 -19.07 -8.45
CA MET A 1 -14.14 -18.04 -7.70
C MET A 1 -12.67 -18.22 -8.01
N LEU A 2 -11.93 -17.13 -8.22
CA LEU A 2 -10.49 -17.19 -8.49
C LEU A 2 -9.74 -17.56 -7.20
N SER A 3 -8.66 -18.31 -7.33
CA SER A 3 -7.73 -18.54 -6.21
C SER A 3 -7.02 -17.24 -5.84
N GLU A 4 -6.45 -17.19 -4.63
CA GLU A 4 -5.69 -16.02 -4.17
C GLU A 4 -4.53 -15.68 -5.12
N ALA A 5 -3.79 -16.69 -5.58
CA ALA A 5 -2.71 -16.50 -6.54
C ALA A 5 -3.19 -15.93 -7.89
N GLN A 6 -4.38 -16.34 -8.35
CA GLN A 6 -4.97 -15.79 -9.57
C GLN A 6 -5.39 -14.33 -9.39
N GLN A 7 -5.98 -13.98 -8.24
CA GLN A 7 -6.35 -12.60 -7.91
C GLN A 7 -5.11 -11.71 -7.79
N TRP A 8 -4.05 -12.21 -7.15
CA TRP A 8 -2.77 -11.52 -7.08
C TRP A 8 -2.20 -11.25 -8.48
N GLN A 9 -2.10 -12.27 -9.34
CA GLN A 9 -1.55 -12.09 -10.69
C GLN A 9 -2.36 -11.09 -11.53
N GLN A 10 -3.69 -11.10 -11.42
CA GLN A 10 -4.55 -10.12 -12.07
C GLN A 10 -4.29 -8.70 -11.55
N PHE A 11 -4.17 -8.55 -10.23
CA PHE A 11 -3.84 -7.27 -9.62
C PHE A 11 -2.45 -6.77 -10.04
N VAL A 12 -1.42 -7.62 -10.02
CA VAL A 12 -0.06 -7.25 -10.47
C VAL A 12 -0.06 -6.77 -11.91
N THR A 13 -0.82 -7.45 -12.77
CA THR A 13 -0.98 -7.05 -14.17
C THR A 13 -1.59 -5.66 -14.25
N ALA A 14 -2.76 -5.43 -13.62
CA ALA A 14 -3.43 -4.13 -13.58
C ALA A 14 -2.56 -3.01 -12.98
N LEU A 15 -1.83 -3.33 -11.90
CA LEU A 15 -0.90 -2.41 -11.26
C LEU A 15 0.16 -1.94 -12.26
N GLN A 16 0.79 -2.88 -12.97
CA GLN A 16 1.85 -2.57 -13.93
C GLN A 16 1.34 -1.84 -15.18
N THR A 17 0.20 -2.25 -15.72
CA THR A 17 -0.30 -1.76 -17.01
C THR A 17 -1.09 -0.48 -16.92
N ASP A 18 -1.85 -0.28 -15.83
CA ASP A 18 -2.84 0.78 -15.76
C ASP A 18 -2.57 1.79 -14.63
N ILE A 19 -2.00 1.33 -13.51
CA ILE A 19 -1.89 2.16 -12.29
C ILE A 19 -0.51 2.82 -12.16
N LEU A 20 0.58 2.06 -12.22
CA LEU A 20 1.95 2.61 -12.13
C LEU A 20 2.29 3.66 -13.21
N PRO A 21 1.70 3.64 -14.43
CA PRO A 21 1.85 4.74 -15.38
C PRO A 21 1.37 6.11 -14.86
N ILE A 22 0.34 6.16 -14.00
CA ILE A 22 -0.12 7.41 -13.37
C ILE A 22 1.03 8.02 -12.54
N TYR A 23 1.66 7.18 -11.72
CA TYR A 23 2.78 7.61 -10.88
C TYR A 23 4.05 7.89 -11.69
N ALA A 24 4.27 7.22 -12.82
CA ALA A 24 5.35 7.59 -13.74
C ALA A 24 5.14 9.02 -14.27
N GLN A 25 3.90 9.38 -14.61
CA GLN A 25 3.57 10.75 -15.02
C GLN A 25 3.81 11.74 -13.88
N HIS A 26 3.42 11.42 -12.64
CA HIS A 26 3.71 12.28 -11.48
C HIS A 26 5.21 12.55 -11.34
N GLU A 27 6.03 11.49 -11.44
CA GLU A 27 7.50 11.58 -11.36
C GLU A 27 8.12 12.48 -12.45
N ASP A 28 7.49 12.54 -13.63
CA ASP A 28 7.94 13.35 -14.76
C ASP A 28 7.43 14.80 -14.70
N GLU A 29 6.30 15.06 -14.03
CA GLU A 29 5.63 16.37 -14.04
C GLU A 29 5.93 17.21 -12.79
N PHE A 30 5.59 16.73 -11.60
CA PHE A 30 5.66 17.52 -10.35
C PHE A 30 6.45 16.85 -9.22
N ASP A 31 6.56 15.51 -9.27
CA ASP A 31 7.20 14.70 -8.25
C ASP A 31 8.58 14.18 -8.69
N TYR A 32 9.40 15.08 -9.21
CA TYR A 32 10.80 14.79 -9.55
C TYR A 32 11.59 14.10 -8.40
N PRO A 33 11.38 14.43 -7.11
CA PRO A 33 12.03 13.72 -6.00
C PRO A 33 11.47 12.30 -5.75
N ARG A 34 10.36 11.94 -6.41
CA ARG A 34 9.68 10.64 -6.37
C ARG A 34 9.19 10.26 -4.98
N ILE A 35 8.63 11.23 -4.26
CA ILE A 35 8.10 11.04 -2.91
C ILE A 35 6.86 10.16 -2.96
N HIS A 36 5.96 10.42 -3.90
CA HIS A 36 4.68 9.74 -4.13
C HIS A 36 4.75 8.92 -5.43
N GLY A 37 5.95 8.45 -5.80
CA GLY A 37 6.20 7.73 -7.04
C GLY A 37 5.92 6.22 -6.96
N ARG A 38 6.24 5.51 -8.04
CA ARG A 38 5.99 4.07 -8.21
C ARG A 38 6.57 3.21 -7.10
N LEU A 39 7.78 3.52 -6.64
CA LEU A 39 8.45 2.72 -5.60
C LEU A 39 7.71 2.79 -4.26
N HIS A 40 7.20 3.97 -3.90
CA HIS A 40 6.39 4.17 -2.70
C HIS A 40 5.09 3.35 -2.74
N ILE A 41 4.38 3.38 -3.88
CA ILE A 41 3.17 2.58 -4.07
C ILE A 41 3.47 1.09 -3.98
N CYS A 42 4.53 0.61 -4.63
CA CYS A 42 4.90 -0.80 -4.57
C CYS A 42 5.26 -1.24 -3.14
N ARG A 43 5.97 -0.43 -2.35
CA ARG A 43 6.24 -0.75 -0.94
C ARG A 43 4.98 -0.78 -0.10
N SER A 44 4.11 0.23 -0.27
CA SER A 44 2.82 0.30 0.44
C SER A 44 2.01 -0.98 0.22
N ILE A 45 1.96 -1.49 -1.01
CA ILE A 45 1.28 -2.76 -1.35
C ILE A 45 1.90 -3.94 -0.57
N ILE A 46 3.23 -4.04 -0.52
CA ILE A 46 3.90 -5.13 0.21
C ILE A 46 3.61 -5.08 1.71
N LEU A 47 3.63 -3.88 2.30
CA LEU A 47 3.31 -3.69 3.71
C LEU A 47 1.84 -4.02 3.99
N ALA A 48 0.93 -3.59 3.10
CA ALA A 48 -0.48 -3.90 3.18
C ALA A 48 -0.75 -5.42 3.08
N GLU A 49 -0.10 -6.12 2.15
CA GLU A 49 -0.24 -7.58 2.00
C GLU A 49 0.23 -8.34 3.24
N CYS A 50 1.36 -7.91 3.81
CA CYS A 50 1.87 -8.49 5.06
C CYS A 50 0.86 -8.31 6.20
N MET A 51 0.38 -7.08 6.41
CA MET A 51 -0.61 -6.80 7.44
C MET A 51 -1.94 -7.53 7.20
N ALA A 52 -2.41 -7.60 5.95
CA ALA A 52 -3.60 -8.35 5.56
C ALA A 52 -3.49 -9.84 5.94
N THR A 53 -2.31 -10.45 5.77
CA THR A 53 -2.06 -11.83 6.23
C THR A 53 -2.14 -11.94 7.74
N ILE A 54 -1.46 -11.05 8.45
CA ILE A 54 -1.44 -11.06 9.92
C ILE A 54 -2.87 -10.87 10.49
N TYR A 55 -3.65 -9.94 9.94
CA TYR A 55 -5.03 -9.69 10.39
C TYR A 55 -6.02 -10.79 9.99
N SER A 56 -5.74 -11.58 8.95
CA SER A 56 -6.66 -12.63 8.49
C SER A 56 -6.87 -13.75 9.51
N GLU A 57 -6.00 -13.86 10.52
CA GLU A 57 -6.19 -14.76 11.67
C GLU A 57 -7.22 -14.24 12.68
N PHE A 58 -7.60 -12.95 12.60
CA PHE A 58 -8.40 -12.26 13.61
C PHE A 58 -9.68 -11.62 13.07
N ALA A 59 -9.72 -11.28 11.79
CA ALA A 59 -10.84 -10.60 11.14
C ALA A 59 -10.98 -11.02 9.67
N GLU A 60 -12.15 -10.76 9.09
CA GLU A 60 -12.32 -10.87 7.64
C GLU A 60 -11.57 -9.74 6.93
N VAL A 61 -10.72 -10.14 5.98
CA VAL A 61 -9.85 -9.23 5.22
C VAL A 61 -10.18 -9.32 3.73
N ASP A 62 -10.64 -8.22 3.14
CA ASP A 62 -10.82 -8.06 1.69
C ASP A 62 -9.52 -7.53 1.06
N ARG A 63 -8.63 -8.45 0.70
CA ARG A 63 -7.37 -8.11 0.02
C ARG A 63 -7.58 -7.39 -1.30
N PHE A 64 -8.64 -7.71 -2.03
CA PHE A 64 -8.95 -7.03 -3.28
C PHE A 64 -9.22 -5.55 -3.01
N ALA A 65 -10.04 -5.24 -2.00
CA ALA A 65 -10.30 -3.86 -1.59
C ALA A 65 -9.02 -3.13 -1.17
N ILE A 66 -8.22 -3.74 -0.29
CA ILE A 66 -6.98 -3.16 0.21
C ILE A 66 -6.00 -2.84 -0.92
N ARG A 67 -5.75 -3.81 -1.82
CA ARG A 67 -4.82 -3.67 -2.95
C ARG A 67 -5.17 -2.48 -3.82
N TYR A 68 -6.44 -2.35 -4.23
CA TYR A 68 -6.87 -1.26 -5.10
C TYR A 68 -6.95 0.08 -4.37
N ALA A 69 -7.33 0.12 -3.09
CA ALA A 69 -7.28 1.34 -2.31
C ALA A 69 -5.83 1.86 -2.19
N VAL A 70 -4.90 1.00 -1.76
CA VAL A 70 -3.47 1.36 -1.62
C VAL A 70 -2.86 1.73 -2.96
N ALA A 71 -3.16 1.00 -4.04
CA ALA A 71 -2.61 1.29 -5.36
C ALA A 71 -3.05 2.65 -5.92
N PHE A 72 -4.22 3.16 -5.53
CA PHE A 72 -4.76 4.43 -6.03
C PHE A 72 -4.64 5.60 -5.04
N HIS A 73 -4.17 5.41 -3.81
CA HIS A 73 -4.31 6.40 -2.75
C HIS A 73 -3.69 7.78 -3.07
N ASP A 74 -2.63 7.81 -3.87
CA ASP A 74 -1.95 9.03 -4.32
C ASP A 74 -2.14 9.32 -5.82
N SER A 75 -3.03 8.60 -6.50
CA SER A 75 -3.24 8.71 -7.96
C SER A 75 -3.83 10.06 -8.41
N GLY A 76 -4.47 10.81 -7.51
CA GLY A 76 -5.05 12.12 -7.80
C GLY A 76 -4.11 13.30 -7.55
N ARG A 77 -2.89 13.06 -7.05
CA ARG A 77 -1.97 14.14 -6.67
C ARG A 77 -1.60 15.01 -7.87
N GLN A 78 -1.51 16.32 -7.62
CA GLN A 78 -1.08 17.32 -8.62
C GLN A 78 0.12 18.15 -8.12
N GLY A 79 0.68 17.78 -6.97
CA GLY A 79 1.75 18.53 -6.34
C GLY A 79 2.30 17.84 -5.08
N ASN A 80 3.39 18.42 -4.59
CA ASN A 80 4.05 18.02 -3.36
C ASN A 80 3.82 19.05 -2.24
N GLY A 81 3.85 18.61 -0.98
CA GLY A 81 3.87 19.48 0.20
C GLY A 81 2.50 19.93 0.75
N ILE A 82 1.41 19.62 0.06
CA ILE A 82 0.02 19.76 0.55
C ILE A 82 -0.66 18.40 0.39
N ASP A 83 -1.68 18.10 1.18
CA ASP A 83 -2.32 16.78 1.17
C ASP A 83 -3.85 16.95 1.13
N VAL A 84 -4.40 17.09 -0.08
CA VAL A 84 -5.79 17.50 -0.36
C VAL A 84 -6.44 16.76 -1.54
N TRP A 85 -5.75 15.75 -2.12
CA TRP A 85 -6.17 15.08 -3.35
C TRP A 85 -6.84 13.71 -3.10
N GLU A 86 -7.19 13.39 -1.87
CA GLU A 86 -7.78 12.11 -1.50
C GLU A 86 -9.11 11.87 -2.22
N ALA A 87 -9.89 12.94 -2.42
CA ALA A 87 -11.15 12.86 -3.18
C ALA A 87 -10.91 12.51 -4.66
N ASP A 88 -9.87 13.08 -5.28
CA ASP A 88 -9.51 12.80 -6.67
C ASP A 88 -8.96 11.38 -6.80
N SER A 89 -8.08 10.96 -5.88
CA SER A 89 -7.57 9.58 -5.79
C SER A 89 -8.70 8.56 -5.61
N ALA A 90 -9.67 8.84 -4.75
CA ALA A 90 -10.85 8.00 -4.54
C ALA A 90 -11.72 7.91 -5.81
N ALA A 91 -11.92 9.03 -6.50
CA ALA A 91 -12.66 9.07 -7.77
C ALA A 91 -11.98 8.26 -8.87
N ASN A 92 -10.64 8.33 -8.97
CA ASN A 92 -9.84 7.51 -9.88
C ASN A 92 -10.02 6.01 -9.58
N CYS A 93 -9.89 5.62 -8.31
CA CYS A 93 -10.10 4.24 -7.86
C CYS A 93 -11.50 3.75 -8.23
N TYR A 94 -12.55 4.49 -7.86
CA TYR A 94 -13.94 4.17 -8.15
C TYR A 94 -14.18 3.97 -9.65
N THR A 95 -13.72 4.93 -10.46
CA THR A 95 -13.88 4.92 -11.91
C THR A 95 -13.20 3.70 -12.53
N TYR A 96 -11.98 3.39 -12.10
CA TYR A 96 -11.24 2.23 -12.56
C TYR A 96 -11.97 0.92 -12.22
N LEU A 97 -12.40 0.76 -10.97
CA LEU A 97 -13.12 -0.44 -10.52
C LEU A 97 -14.40 -0.67 -11.32
N GLN A 98 -15.18 0.39 -11.59
CA GLN A 98 -16.41 0.26 -12.37
C GLN A 98 -16.18 0.02 -13.86
N GLN A 99 -15.31 0.82 -14.48
CA GLN A 99 -15.22 0.86 -15.93
C GLN A 99 -14.25 -0.17 -16.50
N LYS A 100 -13.19 -0.51 -15.76
CA LYS A 100 -12.17 -1.46 -16.21
C LYS A 100 -12.41 -2.86 -15.63
N LEU A 101 -12.75 -2.94 -14.35
CA LEU A 101 -12.94 -4.22 -13.67
C LEU A 101 -14.41 -4.67 -13.56
N LEU A 102 -15.36 -3.82 -13.98
CA LEU A 102 -16.80 -4.10 -13.96
C LEU A 102 -17.32 -4.47 -12.55
N ILE A 103 -16.72 -3.90 -11.51
CA ILE A 103 -17.17 -4.05 -10.13
C ILE A 103 -18.44 -3.22 -9.92
N ASP A 104 -19.40 -3.78 -9.18
CA ASP A 104 -20.67 -3.12 -8.88
C ASP A 104 -20.47 -1.81 -8.11
N GLN A 105 -21.42 -0.88 -8.25
CA GLN A 105 -21.28 0.46 -7.65
C GLN A 105 -21.12 0.44 -6.12
N PRO A 106 -21.93 -0.33 -5.35
CA PRO A 106 -21.76 -0.42 -3.91
C PRO A 106 -20.34 -0.87 -3.51
N ARG A 107 -19.80 -1.91 -4.14
CA ARG A 107 -18.45 -2.39 -3.83
C ARG A 107 -17.35 -1.42 -4.30
N ALA A 108 -17.47 -0.83 -5.49
CA ALA A 108 -16.53 0.17 -5.96
C ALA A 108 -16.50 1.40 -5.02
N GLN A 109 -17.67 1.84 -4.55
CA GLN A 109 -17.78 2.92 -3.58
C GLN A 109 -17.12 2.54 -2.25
N TYR A 110 -17.44 1.37 -1.70
CA TYR A 110 -16.81 0.85 -0.48
C TYR A 110 -15.28 0.90 -0.53
N ILE A 111 -14.67 0.40 -1.61
CA ILE A 111 -13.21 0.37 -1.77
C ILE A 111 -12.63 1.78 -1.88
N SER A 112 -13.23 2.64 -2.71
CA SER A 112 -12.73 4.01 -2.91
C SER A 112 -12.75 4.86 -1.63
N GLN A 113 -13.67 4.56 -0.70
CA GLN A 113 -13.80 5.28 0.56
C GLN A 113 -12.69 4.95 1.57
N PHE A 114 -11.80 4.01 1.29
CA PHE A 114 -10.62 3.76 2.12
C PHE A 114 -9.54 4.84 1.92
N ILE A 115 -9.57 5.54 0.79
CA ILE A 115 -8.57 6.56 0.43
C ILE A 115 -8.90 7.91 1.11
N VAL A 116 -10.18 8.17 1.34
CA VAL A 116 -10.64 9.43 1.94
C VAL A 116 -10.31 9.42 3.44
N LYS A 117 -9.58 10.44 3.90
CA LYS A 117 -9.24 10.57 5.32
C LYS A 117 -10.48 10.70 6.20
N LYS A 118 -10.49 9.91 7.28
CA LYS A 118 -11.51 9.95 8.32
C LYS A 118 -10.86 10.15 9.68
N GLU A 119 -11.57 10.84 10.58
CA GLU A 119 -11.10 11.03 11.96
C GLU A 119 -11.01 9.70 12.73
N THR A 120 -11.87 8.74 12.38
CA THR A 120 -11.92 7.42 13.02
C THR A 120 -12.04 6.34 11.96
N LEU A 121 -11.11 5.39 12.00
CA LEU A 121 -11.15 4.17 11.21
C LEU A 121 -11.83 3.08 12.04
N VAL A 122 -12.86 2.47 11.46
CA VAL A 122 -13.66 1.39 12.09
C VAL A 122 -13.54 0.09 11.29
N ASP A 123 -13.32 0.19 9.97
CA ASP A 123 -13.10 -0.96 9.11
C ASP A 123 -11.62 -1.38 9.12
N ILE A 124 -11.36 -2.67 9.36
CA ILE A 124 -10.01 -3.20 9.39
C ILE A 124 -9.29 -3.09 8.04
N ASN A 125 -10.02 -3.22 6.93
CA ASN A 125 -9.46 -3.13 5.58
C ASN A 125 -9.01 -1.70 5.27
N GLU A 126 -9.82 -0.72 5.67
CA GLU A 126 -9.45 0.69 5.62
C GLU A 126 -8.23 0.97 6.51
N GLN A 127 -8.20 0.41 7.72
CA GLN A 127 -7.08 0.57 8.63
C GLN A 127 -5.77 0.00 8.04
N ILE A 128 -5.82 -1.17 7.41
CA ILE A 128 -4.65 -1.77 6.75
C ILE A 128 -4.15 -0.87 5.61
N ALA A 129 -5.07 -0.33 4.80
CA ALA A 129 -4.70 0.58 3.71
C ALA A 129 -4.05 1.87 4.24
N HIS A 130 -4.62 2.46 5.29
CA HIS A 130 -4.07 3.63 5.99
C HIS A 130 -2.68 3.34 6.60
N ASP A 131 -2.56 2.25 7.36
CA ASP A 131 -1.34 1.91 8.08
C ASP A 131 -0.16 1.63 7.13
N ALA A 132 -0.45 1.15 5.92
CA ALA A 132 0.56 0.90 4.90
C ALA A 132 1.25 2.19 4.44
N ASP A 133 0.48 3.26 4.20
CA ASP A 133 1.02 4.57 3.87
C ASP A 133 1.67 5.26 5.08
N VAL A 134 1.09 5.11 6.28
CA VAL A 134 1.71 5.65 7.52
C VAL A 134 3.14 5.12 7.72
N LEU A 135 3.38 3.82 7.50
CA LEU A 135 4.73 3.24 7.61
C LEU A 135 5.71 3.88 6.62
N GLU A 136 5.24 4.24 5.42
CA GLU A 136 6.07 4.85 4.39
C GLU A 136 6.55 6.26 4.76
N ILE A 137 5.95 6.94 5.74
CA ILE A 137 6.42 8.26 6.22
C ILE A 137 7.89 8.19 6.70
N MET A 138 8.34 6.99 7.12
CA MET A 138 9.71 6.75 7.55
C MET A 138 10.74 7.05 6.45
N ARG A 139 10.36 6.97 5.16
CA ARG A 139 11.24 7.34 4.04
C ARG A 139 11.65 8.81 4.08
N LEU A 140 10.82 9.67 4.66
CA LEU A 140 11.04 11.12 4.75
C LEU A 140 11.68 11.52 6.08
N THR A 141 11.31 10.85 7.17
CA THR A 141 11.72 11.26 8.53
C THR A 141 12.84 10.41 9.10
N GLY A 142 13.16 9.28 8.46
CA GLY A 142 13.88 8.17 9.06
C GLY A 142 13.10 7.52 10.21
N ILE A 143 13.60 6.38 10.69
CA ILE A 143 12.97 5.67 11.82
C ILE A 143 12.90 6.53 13.09
N LYS A 144 13.87 7.42 13.34
CA LYS A 144 13.90 8.29 14.53
C LYS A 144 12.82 9.37 14.51
N GLY A 145 12.40 9.80 13.32
CA GLY A 145 11.32 10.78 13.16
C GLY A 145 9.93 10.15 13.06
N PHE A 146 9.85 8.82 12.97
CA PHE A 146 8.60 8.09 12.96
C PHE A 146 7.86 8.23 14.29
N LYS A 147 6.55 8.36 14.22
CA LYS A 147 5.67 8.52 15.38
C LYS A 147 4.72 7.32 15.46
N PRO A 148 5.02 6.26 16.24
CA PRO A 148 4.25 5.02 16.25
C PRO A 148 2.78 5.16 16.67
N PHE A 149 2.39 6.28 17.28
CA PHE A 149 1.00 6.52 17.66
C PHE A 149 0.07 6.77 16.46
N TYR A 150 0.60 7.18 15.30
CA TYR A 150 -0.19 7.31 14.07
C TYR A 150 -0.48 5.96 13.42
N LEU A 151 0.33 4.93 13.70
CA LEU A 151 0.10 3.57 13.24
C LEU A 151 -0.99 2.91 14.10
N GLN A 152 -2.12 2.55 13.51
CA GLN A 152 -3.24 1.91 14.23
C GLN A 152 -3.07 0.40 14.37
N PHE A 153 -2.01 -0.18 13.82
CA PHE A 153 -1.74 -1.61 13.87
C PHE A 153 -1.87 -2.21 15.28
N GLY A 154 -2.71 -3.24 15.41
CA GLY A 154 -3.00 -3.94 16.67
C GLY A 154 -3.87 -3.15 17.67
N LYS A 155 -4.46 -2.02 17.28
CA LYS A 155 -5.34 -1.22 18.17
C LYS A 155 -6.45 -2.05 18.78
N ASP A 156 -7.16 -2.85 17.97
CA ASP A 156 -8.30 -3.64 18.43
C ASP A 156 -7.94 -5.10 18.79
N PHE A 157 -6.71 -5.51 18.50
CA PHE A 157 -6.24 -6.88 18.72
C PHE A 157 -4.94 -6.89 19.55
N PRO A 158 -5.03 -7.12 20.88
CA PRO A 158 -3.88 -7.10 21.78
C PRO A 158 -2.73 -8.01 21.34
N ALA A 159 -3.01 -9.19 20.80
CA ALA A 159 -2.01 -10.14 20.30
C ALA A 159 -1.13 -9.54 19.18
N LEU A 160 -1.68 -8.63 18.37
CA LEU A 160 -0.95 -7.98 17.29
C LEU A 160 -0.10 -6.81 17.79
N ARG A 161 -0.39 -6.24 18.97
CA ARG A 161 0.41 -5.13 19.52
C ARG A 161 1.85 -5.55 19.77
N GLU A 162 2.08 -6.81 20.12
CA GLU A 162 3.41 -7.37 20.32
C GLU A 162 4.23 -7.40 19.02
N LEU A 163 3.56 -7.47 17.86
CA LEU A 163 4.21 -7.45 16.55
C LEU A 163 4.48 -6.04 16.03
N LYS A 164 3.90 -5.00 16.63
CA LYS A 164 3.94 -3.62 16.12
C LYS A 164 5.36 -3.09 15.95
N GLU A 165 6.21 -3.26 16.95
CA GLU A 165 7.61 -2.81 16.86
C GLU A 165 8.39 -3.60 15.79
N THR A 166 8.15 -4.90 15.70
CA THR A 166 8.77 -5.75 14.67
C THR A 166 8.34 -5.32 13.26
N LEU A 167 7.05 -5.03 13.07
CA LEU A 167 6.52 -4.52 11.81
C LEU A 167 7.16 -3.19 11.42
N ILE A 168 7.21 -2.22 12.34
CA ILE A 168 7.86 -0.92 12.10
C ILE A 168 9.32 -1.10 11.71
N ASN A 169 10.06 -1.92 12.45
CA ASN A 169 11.49 -2.13 12.20
C ASN A 169 11.74 -2.79 10.83
N GLN A 170 10.97 -3.83 10.47
CA GLN A 170 11.14 -4.51 9.18
C GLN A 170 10.64 -3.68 8.01
N ALA A 171 9.56 -2.92 8.18
CA ALA A 171 9.12 -1.92 7.20
C ALA A 171 10.20 -0.87 6.97
N TRP A 172 10.81 -0.34 8.03
CA TRP A 172 11.94 0.57 7.92
C TRP A 172 13.12 -0.06 7.18
N GLN A 173 13.48 -1.29 7.50
CA GLN A 173 14.60 -1.95 6.82
C GLN A 173 14.36 -2.11 5.32
N LEU A 174 13.14 -2.49 4.91
CA LEU A 174 12.74 -2.56 3.50
C LEU A 174 12.78 -1.17 2.82
N ILE A 175 12.27 -0.14 3.50
CA ILE A 175 12.30 1.25 3.01
C ILE A 175 13.75 1.70 2.83
N ASP A 176 14.57 1.59 3.86
CA ASP A 176 15.96 2.04 3.86
C ASP A 176 16.78 1.38 2.76
N ILE A 177 16.71 0.04 2.64
CA ILE A 177 17.47 -0.65 1.59
C ILE A 177 16.98 -0.26 0.19
N SER A 178 15.66 -0.20 -0.03
CA SER A 178 15.11 0.13 -1.34
C SER A 178 15.39 1.58 -1.75
N GLU A 179 15.39 2.53 -0.82
CA GLU A 179 15.81 3.92 -1.08
C GLU A 179 17.30 4.02 -1.41
N GLN A 180 18.16 3.27 -0.72
CA GLN A 180 19.61 3.26 -1.01
C GLN A 180 19.94 2.70 -2.40
N ILE A 181 19.14 1.74 -2.88
CA ILE A 181 19.37 1.09 -4.18
C ILE A 181 18.41 1.54 -5.28
N LYS A 182 17.54 2.53 -5.05
CA LYS A 182 16.47 2.91 -5.99
C LYS A 182 16.95 3.22 -7.41
N GLY A 183 18.16 3.76 -7.55
CA GLY A 183 18.78 4.03 -8.86
C GLY A 183 19.24 2.78 -9.62
N ARG A 184 19.23 1.61 -8.97
CA ARG A 184 19.58 0.30 -9.55
C ARG A 184 18.35 -0.58 -9.79
N LEU A 185 17.21 -0.24 -9.18
CA LEU A 185 15.95 -0.95 -9.38
C LEU A 185 15.32 -0.51 -10.70
N SER A 186 14.66 -1.43 -11.40
CA SER A 186 13.92 -1.08 -12.61
C SER A 186 12.48 -0.71 -12.25
N PRO A 187 11.96 0.46 -12.70
CA PRO A 187 10.56 0.82 -12.44
C PRO A 187 9.53 -0.18 -12.95
N SER A 188 9.87 -1.00 -13.96
CA SER A 188 9.00 -2.07 -14.46
C SER A 188 8.94 -3.30 -13.55
N THR A 189 9.90 -3.46 -12.63
CA THR A 189 10.03 -4.62 -11.73
C THR A 189 9.99 -4.27 -10.26
N TYR A 190 9.74 -3.00 -9.89
CA TYR A 190 9.74 -2.54 -8.49
C TYR A 190 9.00 -3.47 -7.53
N LEU A 191 7.77 -3.86 -7.84
CA LEU A 191 7.03 -4.77 -6.97
C LEU A 191 7.74 -6.12 -6.79
N GLN A 192 8.22 -6.73 -7.87
CA GLN A 192 8.92 -8.02 -7.81
C GLN A 192 10.25 -7.91 -7.06
N ASP A 193 11.01 -6.85 -7.30
CA ASP A 193 12.28 -6.60 -6.62
C ASP A 193 12.04 -6.40 -5.11
N LEU A 194 10.97 -5.69 -4.73
CA LEU A 194 10.58 -5.49 -3.34
C LEU A 194 10.10 -6.78 -2.66
N ILE A 195 9.38 -7.66 -3.37
CA ILE A 195 9.02 -8.99 -2.85
C ILE A 195 10.28 -9.78 -2.50
N ILE A 196 11.29 -9.75 -3.37
CA ILE A 196 12.57 -10.43 -3.16
C ILE A 196 13.31 -9.84 -1.96
N LEU A 197 13.40 -8.52 -1.87
CA LEU A 197 14.03 -7.84 -0.73
C LEU A 197 13.31 -8.14 0.58
N ALA A 198 11.98 -8.19 0.57
CA ALA A 198 11.15 -8.47 1.73
C ALA A 198 11.42 -9.87 2.34
N GLN A 199 11.91 -10.83 1.54
CA GLN A 199 12.29 -12.17 2.04
C GLN A 199 13.43 -12.15 3.05
N ALA A 200 14.22 -11.07 3.10
CA ALA A 200 15.29 -10.92 4.09
C ALA A 200 14.77 -10.65 5.52
N TYR A 201 13.48 -10.32 5.68
CA TYR A 201 12.89 -9.89 6.95
C TYR A 201 11.84 -10.90 7.44
N PRO A 202 12.04 -11.55 8.61
CA PRO A 202 11.25 -12.72 9.00
C PRO A 202 9.73 -12.53 9.06
N LEU A 203 9.25 -11.37 9.51
CA LEU A 203 7.81 -11.08 9.62
C LEU A 203 7.22 -10.84 8.22
N LEU A 204 7.93 -10.14 7.35
CA LEU A 204 7.48 -9.93 5.97
C LEU A 204 7.52 -11.25 5.17
N ALA A 205 8.63 -11.98 5.24
CA ALA A 205 8.83 -13.24 4.53
C ALA A 205 7.76 -14.30 4.88
N SER A 206 7.42 -14.45 6.18
CA SER A 206 6.42 -15.44 6.60
C SER A 206 5.00 -15.09 6.14
N ASN A 207 4.71 -13.81 5.95
CA ASN A 207 3.37 -13.27 5.66
C ASN A 207 3.14 -12.88 4.19
N LEU A 208 4.16 -13.00 3.33
CA LEU A 208 4.06 -12.73 1.89
C LEU A 208 4.05 -14.00 1.02
N LYS A 209 3.92 -15.19 1.63
CA LYS A 209 3.96 -16.48 0.90
C LYS A 209 2.88 -16.64 -0.15
N SER A 210 1.74 -15.96 0.01
CA SER A 210 0.63 -16.00 -0.96
C SER A 210 0.88 -15.16 -2.21
N VAL A 211 1.92 -14.33 -2.19
CA VAL A 211 2.29 -13.41 -3.29
C VAL A 211 3.68 -13.69 -3.88
N THR A 212 4.36 -14.73 -3.38
CA THR A 212 5.66 -15.25 -3.86
C THR A 212 5.51 -16.50 -4.71
#